data_AF-A0A2I0N6J8-F1
#
_entry.id   AF-A0A2I0N6J8-F1
#
_cell.length_a   1.000
_cell.length_b   1.000
_cell.length_c   1.000
_cell.angle_alpha   90.00
_cell.angle_beta   90.00
_cell.angle_gamma   90.00
#
_symmetry.space_group_name_H-M   'P 1'
#
loop_
_entity.id
_entity.type
_entity.pdbx_description
1 polymer ?
#
loop_
_entity_poly.entity_id
_entity_poly.type
_entity_poly.pdbx_seq_one_letter_code
_entity_poly.pdbx_strand_id
1 'polypeptide(L)' 'MNRANLSSDKEAVTEIVGTILLLAIAVVLFAVVAIFVLSSLHAPASAHTNLEASSIGSNVTIYHKGGNDL' A
#
# COMPACT_ATOMS: atom_id res chain seq x y z
N MET A 1 14.48 48.31 -26.87
CA MET A 1 14.10 46.93 -26.44
C MET A 1 13.55 47.00 -25.01
N ASN A 2 12.24 46.75 -24.85
CA ASN A 2 11.56 46.81 -23.55
C ASN A 2 11.85 45.55 -22.72
N ARG A 3 12.50 45.70 -21.55
CA ARG A 3 12.89 44.59 -20.66
C ARG A 3 11.94 44.38 -19.47
N ALA A 4 10.86 45.15 -19.37
CA ALA A 4 10.00 45.18 -18.18
C ALA A 4 9.12 43.93 -17.99
N ASN A 5 8.82 43.16 -19.06
CA ASN A 5 7.90 42.02 -18.98
C ASN A 5 8.59 40.68 -18.60
N LEU A 6 9.93 40.58 -18.60
CA LEU A 6 10.62 39.31 -18.34
C LEU A 6 10.73 38.92 -16.86
N SER A 7 10.43 39.84 -15.93
CA SER A 7 10.51 39.60 -14.49
C SER A 7 9.20 39.01 -13.94
N SER A 8 8.07 39.60 -14.33
CA SER A 8 6.73 39.16 -13.90
C SER A 8 6.42 37.74 -14.35
N ASP A 9 6.82 37.37 -15.57
CA ASP A 9 6.58 36.02 -16.11
C ASP A 9 7.38 34.95 -15.36
N LYS A 10 8.56 35.28 -14.81
CA LYS A 10 9.37 34.32 -14.03
C LYS A 10 8.81 34.05 -12.63
N GLU A 11 8.24 35.07 -12.00
CA GLU A 11 7.59 34.92 -10.70
C GLU A 11 6.31 34.08 -10.82
N ALA A 12 5.48 34.35 -11.82
CA ALA A 12 4.27 33.56 -12.08
C ALA A 12 4.59 32.07 -12.35
N VAL A 13 5.66 31.80 -13.10
CA VAL A 13 6.11 30.42 -13.37
C VAL A 13 6.61 29.74 -12.09
N THR A 14 7.28 30.47 -11.18
CA THR A 14 7.75 29.92 -9.90
C THR A 14 6.59 29.50 -8.99
N GLU A 15 5.53 30.31 -8.94
CA GLU A 15 4.33 30.01 -8.16
C GLU A 15 3.59 28.77 -8.70
N ILE A 16 3.43 28.68 -10.02
CA ILE A 16 2.79 27.54 -10.68
C ILE A 16 3.60 26.25 -10.45
N VAL A 17 4.93 26.31 -10.55
CA VAL A 17 5.78 25.14 -10.31
C VAL A 17 5.69 24.68 -8.85
N GLY A 18 5.65 25.61 -7.90
CA GLY A 18 5.49 25.29 -6.47
C GLY A 18 4.15 24.62 -6.18
N THR A 19 3.06 25.10 -6.78
CA THR A 19 1.72 24.52 -6.59
C THR A 19 1.60 23.14 -7.22
N ILE A 20 2.16 22.91 -8.41
CA ILE A 20 2.18 21.58 -9.04
C ILE A 20 2.99 20.59 -8.20
N LEU A 21 4.14 21.01 -7.68
CA LEU A 21 4.97 20.17 -6.82
C LEU A 21 4.22 19.78 -5.53
N LEU A 22 3.55 20.75 -4.90
CA LEU A 22 2.75 20.51 -3.71
C LEU A 22 1.58 19.57 -4.00
N LEU A 23 0.88 19.78 -5.13
CA LEU A 23 -0.21 18.92 -5.58
C LEU A 23 0.27 17.49 -5.81
N ALA A 24 1.41 17.30 -6.47
CA ALA A 24 1.97 15.98 -6.72
C ALA A 24 2.25 15.22 -5.42
N ILE A 25 2.87 15.88 -4.43
CA ILE A 25 3.13 15.27 -3.12
C ILE A 25 1.82 14.94 -2.41
N ALA A 26 0.84 15.84 -2.44
CA ALA A 26 -0.46 15.61 -1.82
C ALA A 26 -1.18 14.39 -2.45
N VAL A 27 -1.15 14.25 -3.77
CA VAL A 27 -1.73 13.10 -4.48
C VAL A 27 -1.04 11.79 -4.08
N VAL A 28 0.29 11.77 -3.98
CA VAL A 28 1.04 10.59 -3.55
C VAL A 28 0.70 10.21 -2.11
N LEU A 29 0.70 11.17 -1.19
CA LEU A 29 0.35 10.93 0.21
C LEU A 29 -1.09 10.40 0.35
N PHE A 30 -2.03 11.00 -0.38
CA PHE A 30 -3.41 10.54 -0.39
C PHE A 30 -3.54 9.11 -0.93
N ALA A 31 -2.84 8.79 -2.02
CA ALA A 31 -2.85 7.45 -2.61
C ALA A 31 -2.30 6.40 -1.64
N VAL A 32 -1.21 6.70 -0.92
CA VAL A 32 -0.62 5.77 0.08
C VAL A 32 -1.62 5.49 1.20
N VAL A 33 -2.28 6.52 1.73
CA VAL A 33 -3.31 6.36 2.78
C VAL A 33 -4.49 5.55 2.26
N ALA A 34 -4.96 5.83 1.04
CA ALA A 34 -6.06 5.08 0.42
C ALA A 34 -5.73 3.60 0.26
N ILE A 35 -4.53 3.27 -0.23
CA ILE A 35 -4.07 1.88 -0.39
C ILE A 35 -3.93 1.21 0.98
N PHE A 36 -3.38 1.90 1.98
CA PHE A 36 -3.23 1.36 3.34
C PHE A 36 -4.58 1.00 3.96
N VAL A 37 -5.56 1.90 3.85
CA VAL A 37 -6.93 1.65 4.33
C VAL A 37 -7.54 0.48 3.57
N LEU A 38 -7.50 0.50 2.24
CA LEU A 38 -8.07 -0.55 1.41
C LEU A 38 -7.46 -1.93 1.69
N SER A 39 -6.15 -1.99 1.91
CA SER A 39 -5.43 -3.22 2.25
C SER A 39 -5.82 -3.73 3.63
N SER A 40 -6.08 -2.82 4.58
CA SER A 40 -6.53 -3.19 5.93
C SER A 40 -7.97 -3.74 5.94
N LEU A 41 -8.82 -3.30 5.01
CA LEU A 41 -10.17 -3.88 4.84
C LEU A 41 -10.13 -5.28 4.24
N HIS A 42 -9.13 -5.58 3.41
CA HIS A 42 -8.92 -6.89 2.82
C HIS A 42 -7.81 -7.61 3.60
N ALA A 43 -8.13 -8.07 4.81
CA ALA A 43 -7.23 -8.95 5.54
C ALA A 43 -6.84 -10.12 4.61
N PRO A 44 -5.55 -10.38 4.38
CA PRO A 44 -5.15 -11.57 3.64
C PRO A 44 -5.77 -12.79 4.32
N ALA A 45 -6.22 -13.76 3.52
CA ALA A 45 -6.76 -15.00 4.07
C ALA A 45 -5.74 -15.57 5.05
N SER A 46 -6.12 -15.68 6.33
CA SER A 46 -5.26 -16.26 7.35
C SER A 46 -4.83 -17.64 6.86
N ALA A 47 -3.53 -17.91 6.88
CA ALA A 47 -3.03 -19.24 6.57
C ALA A 47 -3.56 -20.21 7.64
N HIS A 48 -4.55 -21.01 7.28
CA HIS A 48 -5.11 -22.04 8.14
C HIS A 48 -4.51 -23.38 7.75
N THR A 49 -3.90 -24.07 8.71
CA THR A 49 -3.50 -25.47 8.58
C THR A 49 -4.49 -26.34 9.34
N ASN A 50 -5.02 -27.37 8.69
CA ASN A 50 -5.92 -28.34 9.31
C ASN A 50 -5.08 -29.55 9.76
N LEU A 51 -4.91 -29.66 11.09
CA LEU A 51 -4.21 -30.76 11.73
C LEU A 51 -5.21 -31.65 12.47
N GLU A 52 -5.24 -32.92 12.09
CA GLU A 52 -5.99 -33.94 12.78
C GLU A 52 -5.03 -34.88 13.51
N ALA A 53 -5.24 -35.08 14.81
CA ALA A 53 -4.48 -36.04 15.60
C ALA A 53 -5.32 -37.30 15.84
N SER A 54 -4.75 -38.45 15.54
CA SER A 54 -5.30 -39.75 15.92
C SER A 54 -4.37 -40.42 16.92
N SER A 55 -4.92 -40.83 18.05
CA SER A 55 -4.19 -41.61 19.04
C SER A 55 -4.70 -43.05 19.01
N ILE A 56 -3.81 -43.99 18.71
CA ILE A 56 -4.10 -45.43 18.70
C ILE A 56 -3.08 -46.10 19.63
N GLY A 57 -3.53 -46.47 20.83
CA GLY A 57 -2.66 -47.02 21.87
C GLY A 57 -1.71 -45.95 22.43
N SER A 58 -0.41 -46.20 22.38
CA SER A 58 0.65 -45.27 22.80
C SER A 58 1.18 -44.39 21.67
N ASN A 59 0.65 -44.54 20.45
CA ASN A 59 1.12 -43.81 19.27
C ASN A 59 0.16 -42.67 18.95
N VAL A 60 0.73 -41.49 18.72
CA VAL A 60 0.01 -40.31 18.21
C VAL A 60 0.47 -40.08 16.77
N THR A 61 -0.48 -40.14 15.84
CA THR A 61 -0.25 -39.80 14.43
C THR A 61 -0.95 -38.48 14.13
N ILE A 62 -0.19 -37.54 13.58
CA ILE A 62 -0.70 -36.23 13.16
C ILE A 62 -0.83 -36.25 11.63
N TYR A 63 -2.04 -35.99 11.14
CA TYR A 63 -2.37 -35.90 9.72
C TYR A 63 -2.65 -34.45 9.35
N HIS A 64 -1.95 -33.95 8.32
CA HIS A 64 -2.30 -32.68 7.69
C HIS A 64 -3.38 -32.94 6.64
N LYS A 65 -4.58 -32.38 6.82
CA LYS A 65 -5.75 -32.62 5.95
C LYS A 65 -6.14 -31.46 5.05
N GLY A 66 -5.33 -30.39 5.02
CA GLY A 66 -5.54 -29.25 4.13
C GLY A 66 -5.06 -27.92 4.71
N GLY A 67 -4.93 -26.93 3.83
CA GLY A 67 -4.24 -25.66 4.06
C GLY A 67 -3.36 -25.38 2.84
N ASN A 68 -3.10 -24.10 2.54
CA ASN A 68 -2.22 -23.71 1.42
C ASN A 68 -0.88 -24.47 1.57
N ASP A 69 -0.42 -25.08 0.48
CA ASP A 69 0.58 -26.15 0.39
C ASP A 69 1.76 -26.07 1.39
N LEU A 70 2.27 -27.26 1.75
CA LEU A 70 3.43 -27.45 2.65
C LEU A 70 4.57 -26.46 2.40
#